data_AF-A0A936DAS2-F1
#
_entry.id   AF-A0A936DAS2-F1
#
_cell.length_a   1.000
_cell.length_b   1.000
_cell.length_c   1.000
_cell.angle_alpha   90.00
_cell.angle_beta   90.00
_cell.angle_gamma   90.00
#
_symmetry.space_group_name_H-M   'P 1'
#
loop_
_entity.id
_entity.type
_entity.pdbx_description
1 polymer ?
#
loop_
_entity_poly.entity_id
_entity_poly.type
_entity_poly.pdbx_seq_one_letter_code
_entity_poly.pdbx_strand_id
1 'polypeptide(L)'
;MRPSPLLFALGLLLPTVATATPVPADDARVEPQPATAPVRRAIATAPRPSEQPSIVDDARPQRLGSKILYVNFDGGELNACGNNDPQQNCTTIFPGTVEPYSGDVANRAAIIQVVRKRVADFGITVTDQRPGAGDYDMEMVGNWAGSNPDFAGIAPAGDCWDNYGGEVSFTLEASTSADGVAEIMLQELAHTWGLDHVDEKQDLLYPTTEGSNKTFREECYQIVSNTDLNPTQGFCSHHQQACGDNSHQSSHAELLLIFGPSVPDTAAPAVAILAPADGATIEGSKFDLEVGLQDDQTPAVIKATITIDGPNLAEPLENDGAFASPIELKFPITGLPDGDYTVRVDVEDESANPASDEIAITIVGSDAMVPGDTTGGTAGADTGGADGTTGATADATGAGDDGESGGSDSGVPASGDDAGGCACRSAHGTAAPQPWWLALLLAGPRRRRVRA
;
A
#
# COMPACT_ATOMS: atom_id res chain seq x y z
N MET A 1 -64.86 -0.22 -7.28
CA MET A 1 -63.94 -1.16 -6.60
C MET A 1 -62.59 -1.03 -7.30
N ARG A 2 -61.56 -0.61 -6.56
CA ARG A 2 -60.19 -0.47 -7.07
C ARG A 2 -59.59 -1.86 -7.34
N PRO A 3 -58.83 -2.08 -8.43
CA PRO A 3 -57.87 -3.18 -8.45
C PRO A 3 -56.52 -2.70 -7.89
N SER A 4 -55.92 -3.56 -7.06
CA SER A 4 -54.58 -3.41 -6.49
C SER A 4 -53.48 -3.63 -7.55
N PRO A 5 -52.28 -3.04 -7.40
CA PRO A 5 -51.14 -3.42 -8.23
C PRO A 5 -50.48 -4.68 -7.64
N LEU A 6 -50.25 -5.69 -8.48
CA LEU A 6 -49.34 -6.78 -8.19
C LEU A 6 -47.90 -6.27 -8.40
N LEU A 7 -47.07 -6.31 -7.36
CA LEU A 7 -45.62 -6.26 -7.49
C LEU A 7 -45.16 -7.56 -8.17
N PHE A 8 -44.48 -7.45 -9.31
CA PHE A 8 -43.68 -8.53 -9.88
C PHE A 8 -42.22 -8.28 -9.47
N ALA A 9 -41.68 -9.14 -8.61
CA ALA A 9 -40.26 -9.21 -8.31
C ALA A 9 -39.57 -10.01 -9.42
N LEU A 10 -38.71 -9.35 -10.20
CA LEU A 10 -37.84 -10.00 -11.18
C LEU A 10 -36.62 -10.56 -10.42
N GLY A 11 -36.55 -11.89 -10.28
CA GLY A 11 -35.42 -12.56 -9.65
C GLY A 11 -34.29 -12.77 -10.65
N LEU A 12 -33.16 -12.08 -10.47
CA LEU A 12 -31.90 -12.41 -11.13
C LEU A 12 -31.14 -13.41 -10.26
N LEU A 13 -30.73 -14.54 -10.85
CA LEU A 13 -29.72 -15.44 -10.29
C LEU A 13 -28.33 -14.85 -10.59
N LEU A 14 -27.79 -14.12 -9.61
CA LEU A 14 -26.38 -13.75 -9.59
C LEU A 14 -25.55 -14.96 -9.10
N PRO A 15 -24.32 -15.17 -9.60
CA PRO A 15 -23.37 -15.98 -8.86
C PRO A 15 -23.18 -15.33 -7.49
N THR A 16 -23.31 -16.12 -6.43
CA THR A 16 -22.72 -15.79 -5.15
C THR A 16 -21.26 -15.44 -5.39
N VAL A 17 -20.94 -14.14 -5.39
CA VAL A 17 -19.72 -13.71 -4.71
C VAL A 17 -19.81 -14.37 -3.34
N ALA A 18 -18.75 -15.01 -2.90
CA ALA A 18 -18.66 -15.46 -1.52
C ALA A 18 -18.90 -14.24 -0.63
N THR A 19 -20.15 -14.02 -0.26
CA THR A 19 -20.46 -13.35 0.99
C THR A 19 -19.73 -14.20 2.00
N ALA A 20 -18.74 -13.60 2.66
CA ALA A 20 -18.45 -14.03 4.01
C ALA A 20 -19.82 -14.03 4.68
N THR A 21 -20.34 -15.23 4.98
CA THR A 21 -21.58 -15.36 5.71
C THR A 21 -21.45 -14.45 6.93
N PRO A 22 -22.46 -13.64 7.30
CA PRO A 22 -22.51 -13.16 8.67
C PRO A 22 -22.50 -14.43 9.50
N VAL A 23 -21.37 -14.66 10.17
CA VAL A 23 -21.18 -15.79 11.07
C VAL A 23 -22.38 -15.73 12.00
N PRO A 24 -23.22 -16.78 12.06
CA PRO A 24 -24.27 -16.81 13.06
C PRO A 24 -23.60 -16.54 14.40
N ALA A 25 -24.18 -15.66 15.19
CA ALA A 25 -23.83 -15.50 16.59
C ALA A 25 -24.24 -16.80 17.32
N ASP A 26 -23.54 -17.88 17.00
CA ASP A 26 -23.58 -19.14 17.67
C ASP A 26 -22.31 -19.20 18.49
N ASP A 27 -22.52 -19.54 19.75
CA ASP A 27 -21.62 -19.46 20.90
C ASP A 27 -20.52 -20.53 20.79
N ALA A 28 -19.84 -20.58 19.65
CA ALA A 28 -18.57 -21.24 19.51
C ALA A 28 -17.54 -20.32 20.15
N ARG A 29 -17.32 -20.52 21.46
CA ARG A 29 -15.99 -20.35 22.04
C ARG A 29 -15.01 -21.09 21.15
N VAL A 30 -14.46 -20.38 20.16
CA VAL A 30 -13.08 -20.56 19.76
C VAL A 30 -12.35 -20.30 21.06
N GLU A 31 -11.99 -21.38 21.75
CA GLU A 31 -10.98 -21.28 22.78
C GLU A 31 -9.83 -20.55 22.09
N PRO A 32 -9.48 -19.31 22.50
CA PRO A 32 -8.39 -18.61 21.86
C PRO A 32 -7.23 -19.57 21.95
N GLN A 33 -6.73 -20.03 20.79
CA GLN A 33 -5.36 -20.51 20.77
C GLN A 33 -4.60 -19.40 21.47
N PRO A 34 -3.88 -19.70 22.57
CA PRO A 34 -3.13 -18.67 23.25
C PRO A 34 -2.29 -18.04 22.15
N ALA A 35 -2.58 -16.78 21.82
CA ALA A 35 -1.66 -15.98 21.04
C ALA A 35 -0.35 -16.20 21.77
N THR A 36 0.60 -16.88 21.11
CA THR A 36 1.95 -16.96 21.64
C THR A 36 2.29 -15.54 22.01
N ALA A 37 2.51 -15.29 23.31
CA ALA A 37 2.70 -13.95 23.81
C ALA A 37 3.65 -13.24 22.84
N PRO A 38 3.32 -12.02 22.36
CA PRO A 38 4.15 -11.35 21.35
C PRO A 38 5.59 -11.41 21.84
N VAL A 39 6.47 -11.94 21.00
CA VAL A 39 7.86 -12.16 21.39
C VAL A 39 8.41 -10.80 21.76
N ARG A 40 8.65 -10.58 23.06
CA ARG A 40 9.29 -9.36 23.56
C ARG A 40 10.68 -9.33 22.97
N ARG A 41 10.88 -8.50 21.95
CA ARG A 41 12.20 -8.23 21.38
C ARG A 41 12.66 -6.86 21.84
N ALA A 42 13.95 -6.79 22.14
CA ALA A 42 14.60 -5.50 22.29
C ALA A 42 14.61 -4.79 20.94
N ILE A 43 14.54 -3.47 21.00
CA ILE A 43 14.83 -2.60 19.87
C ILE A 43 16.21 -2.02 20.11
N ALA A 44 17.09 -2.14 19.12
CA ALA A 44 18.50 -1.84 19.29
C ALA A 44 18.73 -0.32 19.28
N THR A 45 19.61 0.16 20.15
CA THR A 45 20.05 1.55 20.14
C THR A 45 21.41 1.66 19.45
N ALA A 46 21.49 2.40 18.35
CA ALA A 46 22.78 2.68 17.72
C ALA A 46 23.66 3.60 18.58
N PRO A 47 25.00 3.52 18.45
CA PRO A 47 25.90 4.47 19.09
C PRO A 47 25.60 5.91 18.64
N ARG A 48 25.54 6.85 19.60
CA ARG A 48 25.36 8.28 19.31
C ARG A 48 26.70 8.94 18.96
N PRO A 49 26.70 10.00 18.12
CA PRO A 49 27.86 10.87 17.93
C PRO A 49 28.36 11.47 19.26
N SER A 50 29.65 11.79 19.33
CA SER A 50 30.27 12.35 20.56
C SER A 50 29.94 13.82 20.82
N GLU A 51 29.48 14.55 19.81
CA GLU A 51 29.14 15.97 19.89
C GLU A 51 27.77 16.21 19.26
N GLN A 52 26.98 17.09 19.87
CA GLN A 52 25.73 17.54 19.28
C GLN A 52 26.03 18.56 18.17
N PRO A 53 25.27 18.57 17.07
CA PRO A 53 25.25 19.73 16.21
C PRO A 53 24.79 20.94 17.05
N SER A 54 25.55 22.03 17.01
CA SER A 54 25.24 23.25 17.73
C SER A 54 24.08 24.00 17.06
N ILE A 55 22.86 23.49 17.25
CA ILE A 55 21.63 24.11 16.76
C ILE A 55 21.09 25.01 17.88
N VAL A 56 21.25 26.32 17.71
CA VAL A 56 20.53 27.34 18.48
C VAL A 56 19.18 27.58 17.82
N ASP A 57 18.14 27.89 18.60
CA ASP A 57 16.73 28.00 18.17
C ASP A 57 16.48 28.78 16.87
N ASP A 58 17.31 29.79 16.58
CA ASP A 58 17.21 30.65 15.38
C ASP A 58 17.83 30.03 14.11
N ALA A 59 18.56 28.92 14.23
CA ALA A 59 19.26 28.23 13.14
C ALA A 59 18.62 26.87 12.78
N ARG A 60 17.46 26.55 13.36
CA ARG A 60 16.70 25.33 13.03
C ARG A 60 16.45 25.28 11.51
N PRO A 61 16.90 24.23 10.80
CA PRO A 61 16.39 23.97 9.46
C PRO A 61 14.91 23.59 9.61
N GLN A 62 14.00 24.56 9.57
CA GLN A 62 12.57 24.29 9.65
C GLN A 62 12.13 23.51 8.40
N ARG A 63 12.02 22.20 8.52
CA ARG A 63 11.42 21.29 7.51
C ARG A 63 9.93 21.06 7.80
N LEU A 64 9.23 22.11 8.25
CA LEU A 64 7.85 21.99 8.69
C LEU A 64 6.94 21.59 7.52
N GLY A 65 6.14 20.55 7.70
CA GLY A 65 5.16 20.11 6.71
C GLY A 65 5.76 19.50 5.43
N SER A 66 7.05 19.16 5.41
CA SER A 66 7.72 18.70 4.19
C SER A 66 8.51 17.40 4.35
N LYS A 67 8.41 16.71 5.50
CA LYS A 67 9.16 15.47 5.71
C LYS A 67 8.52 14.34 4.92
N ILE A 68 9.31 13.64 4.12
CA ILE A 68 8.87 12.44 3.42
C ILE A 68 9.48 11.22 4.11
N LEU A 69 8.62 10.29 4.48
CA LEU A 69 8.97 8.94 4.90
C LEU A 69 8.72 7.99 3.73
N TYR A 70 9.80 7.41 3.21
CA TYR A 70 9.73 6.32 2.23
C TYR A 70 9.89 4.96 2.93
N VAL A 71 8.93 4.06 2.71
CA VAL A 71 8.98 2.69 3.22
C VAL A 71 9.35 1.75 2.08
N ASN A 72 10.50 1.09 2.18
CA ASN A 72 10.96 0.12 1.20
C ASN A 72 10.65 -1.33 1.64
N PHE A 73 9.62 -1.93 1.04
CA PHE A 73 9.28 -3.34 1.22
C PHE A 73 9.94 -4.29 0.21
N ASP A 74 10.59 -3.77 -0.82
CA ASP A 74 11.15 -4.59 -1.90
C ASP A 74 12.54 -5.13 -1.58
N GLY A 75 13.12 -4.69 -0.45
CA GLY A 75 14.49 -5.00 -0.07
C GLY A 75 15.50 -4.26 -0.94
N GLY A 76 16.72 -4.79 -1.00
CA GLY A 76 17.78 -4.25 -1.85
C GLY A 76 19.18 -4.36 -1.25
N GLU A 77 20.17 -4.01 -2.07
CA GLU A 77 21.58 -3.93 -1.66
C GLU A 77 21.88 -2.55 -1.09
N LEU A 78 22.41 -2.52 0.14
CA LEU A 78 22.89 -1.31 0.79
C LEU A 78 24.42 -1.21 0.78
N ASN A 79 24.90 0.02 0.68
CA ASN A 79 26.29 0.37 0.44
C ASN A 79 26.93 1.05 1.65
N ALA A 80 28.20 0.72 1.92
CA ALA A 80 29.01 1.42 2.90
C ALA A 80 29.60 2.70 2.28
N CYS A 81 28.86 3.81 2.33
CA CYS A 81 29.29 5.09 1.74
C CYS A 81 30.00 6.02 2.74
N GLY A 82 29.94 5.70 4.03
CA GLY A 82 30.46 6.54 5.12
C GLY A 82 29.43 7.53 5.70
N ASN A 83 28.22 7.55 5.16
CA ASN A 83 27.06 8.30 5.61
C ASN A 83 25.76 7.54 5.27
N ASN A 84 24.63 7.99 5.79
CA ASN A 84 23.32 7.60 5.28
C ASN A 84 22.98 8.49 4.06
N ASP A 85 22.46 7.87 3.01
CA ASP A 85 21.90 8.53 1.83
C ASP A 85 20.95 7.54 1.15
N PRO A 86 19.64 7.66 1.37
CA PRO A 86 18.69 6.73 0.82
C PRO A 86 18.66 6.80 -0.70
N GLN A 87 19.01 7.91 -1.36
CA GLN A 87 19.01 7.97 -2.83
C GLN A 87 20.00 6.96 -3.43
N GLN A 88 21.11 6.72 -2.74
CA GLN A 88 22.20 5.83 -3.16
C GLN A 88 22.24 4.50 -2.41
N ASN A 89 21.19 4.18 -1.62
CA ASN A 89 21.17 3.02 -0.72
C ASN A 89 22.38 3.01 0.24
N CYS A 90 22.85 4.18 0.66
CA CYS A 90 23.97 4.30 1.58
C CYS A 90 23.51 4.18 3.01
N THR A 91 24.23 3.41 3.82
CA THR A 91 23.95 3.27 5.25
C THR A 91 25.20 3.26 6.12
N THR A 92 25.05 3.70 7.37
CA THR A 92 26.06 3.59 8.42
C THR A 92 25.92 2.35 9.30
N ILE A 93 24.82 1.60 9.19
CA ILE A 93 24.51 0.45 10.06
C ILE A 93 24.83 -0.87 9.37
N PHE A 94 24.15 -1.17 8.26
CA PHE A 94 24.19 -2.48 7.64
C PHE A 94 24.45 -2.39 6.13
N PRO A 95 25.72 -2.37 5.70
CA PRO A 95 26.04 -2.58 4.30
C PRO A 95 25.86 -4.06 3.95
N GLY A 96 24.90 -4.36 3.08
CA GLY A 96 24.55 -5.72 2.67
C GLY A 96 23.14 -5.82 2.08
N THR A 97 22.72 -7.06 1.83
CA THR A 97 21.41 -7.35 1.24
C THR A 97 20.32 -7.36 2.31
N VAL A 98 19.32 -6.48 2.17
CA VAL A 98 18.01 -6.61 2.84
C VAL A 98 17.10 -7.41 1.91
N GLU A 99 16.55 -8.52 2.41
CA GLU A 99 15.61 -9.35 1.69
C GLU A 99 14.26 -8.63 1.53
N PRO A 100 13.51 -8.88 0.44
CA PRO A 100 12.17 -8.34 0.29
C PRO A 100 11.27 -8.75 1.47
N TYR A 101 10.42 -7.83 1.92
CA TYR A 101 9.43 -8.11 2.94
C TYR A 101 8.53 -9.28 2.52
N SER A 102 8.38 -10.28 3.39
CA SER A 102 7.69 -11.53 3.08
C SER A 102 6.16 -11.42 3.03
N GLY A 103 5.59 -10.33 3.57
CA GLY A 103 4.15 -10.08 3.57
C GLY A 103 3.59 -9.72 2.19
N ASP A 104 2.32 -10.06 1.96
CA ASP A 104 1.61 -9.78 0.71
C ASP A 104 1.24 -8.29 0.54
N VAL A 105 0.70 -7.95 -0.63
CA VAL A 105 0.32 -6.57 -0.99
C VAL A 105 -0.71 -5.99 -0.03
N ALA A 106 -1.68 -6.80 0.42
CA ALA A 106 -2.69 -6.34 1.36
C ALA A 106 -2.08 -5.99 2.72
N ASN A 107 -1.12 -6.78 3.19
CA ASN A 107 -0.41 -6.52 4.43
C ASN A 107 0.53 -5.31 4.32
N ARG A 108 1.24 -5.12 3.19
CA ARG A 108 2.03 -3.91 2.92
C ARG A 108 1.18 -2.65 2.97
N ALA A 109 0.02 -2.66 2.30
CA ALA A 109 -0.93 -1.55 2.34
C ALA A 109 -1.43 -1.30 3.78
N ALA A 110 -1.77 -2.36 4.53
CA ALA A 110 -2.20 -2.22 5.92
C ALA A 110 -1.12 -1.59 6.82
N ILE A 111 0.16 -1.92 6.62
CA ILE A 111 1.27 -1.30 7.36
C ILE A 111 1.31 0.21 7.06
N ILE A 112 1.30 0.62 5.78
CA ILE A 112 1.30 2.04 5.41
C ILE A 112 0.14 2.79 6.05
N GLN A 113 -1.05 2.19 6.06
CA GLN A 113 -2.23 2.79 6.68
C GLN A 113 -2.09 3.00 8.18
N VAL A 114 -1.51 2.02 8.90
CA VAL A 114 -1.22 2.18 10.32
C VAL A 114 -0.19 3.29 10.55
N VAL A 115 0.86 3.34 9.73
CA VAL A 115 1.90 4.38 9.83
C VAL A 115 1.29 5.76 9.61
N ARG A 116 0.56 5.99 8.51
CA ARG A 116 -0.14 7.25 8.21
C ARG A 116 -1.05 7.69 9.35
N LYS A 117 -1.86 6.77 9.87
CA LYS A 117 -2.75 7.06 11.01
C LYS A 117 -1.98 7.53 12.24
N ARG A 118 -0.83 6.94 12.55
CA ARG A 118 -0.05 7.26 13.76
C ARG A 118 0.78 8.54 13.62
N VAL A 119 1.03 9.01 12.38
CA VAL A 119 1.73 10.27 12.12
C VAL A 119 0.81 11.40 11.64
N ALA A 120 -0.51 11.19 11.63
CA ALA A 120 -1.50 12.11 11.04
C ALA A 120 -1.52 13.52 11.65
N ASP A 121 -0.96 13.70 12.85
CA ASP A 121 -0.86 15.00 13.51
C ASP A 121 0.36 15.83 13.05
N PHE A 122 1.33 15.20 12.38
CA PHE A 122 2.62 15.80 12.08
C PHE A 122 2.78 16.08 10.59
N GLY A 123 3.66 17.03 10.26
CA GLY A 123 4.05 17.39 8.90
C GLY A 123 4.88 16.35 8.16
N ILE A 124 4.45 15.08 8.20
CA ILE A 124 5.12 13.91 7.63
C ILE A 124 4.20 13.26 6.59
N THR A 125 4.72 13.09 5.38
CA THR A 125 4.07 12.34 4.29
C THR A 125 4.68 10.95 4.20
N VAL A 126 3.83 9.91 4.12
CA VAL A 126 4.26 8.51 4.07
C VAL A 126 3.97 7.91 2.71
N THR A 127 4.98 7.29 2.09
CA THR A 127 4.90 6.68 0.77
C THR A 127 5.64 5.34 0.72
N ASP A 128 5.14 4.38 -0.05
CA ASP A 128 5.89 3.18 -0.45
C ASP A 128 6.53 3.31 -1.85
N GLN A 129 6.36 4.48 -2.49
CA GLN A 129 6.98 4.82 -3.75
C GLN A 129 8.23 5.65 -3.49
N ARG A 130 9.36 5.14 -3.96
CA ARG A 130 10.65 5.78 -3.77
C ARG A 130 10.65 7.17 -4.42
N PRO A 131 10.92 8.25 -3.66
CA PRO A 131 11.08 9.56 -4.25
C PRO A 131 12.24 9.60 -5.22
N GLY A 132 12.04 10.19 -6.41
CA GLY A 132 13.07 10.27 -7.45
C GLY A 132 14.18 11.29 -7.14
N ALA A 133 13.91 12.24 -6.24
CA ALA A 133 14.84 13.26 -5.75
C ALA A 133 14.28 13.88 -4.46
N GLY A 134 15.05 14.77 -3.84
CA GLY A 134 14.65 15.50 -2.64
C GLY A 134 15.09 14.81 -1.35
N ASP A 135 14.76 15.44 -0.24
CA ASP A 135 15.03 14.90 1.09
C ASP A 135 13.90 13.98 1.53
N TYR A 136 14.25 12.76 1.92
CA TYR A 136 13.34 11.78 2.50
C TYR A 136 14.14 10.80 3.34
N ASP A 137 13.55 10.28 4.41
CA ASP A 137 14.15 9.15 5.12
C ASP A 137 13.61 7.84 4.56
N MET A 138 14.43 6.80 4.62
CA MET A 138 14.06 5.47 4.14
C MET A 138 14.04 4.47 5.28
N GLU A 139 12.88 3.86 5.48
CA GLU A 139 12.71 2.68 6.33
C GLU A 139 12.82 1.42 5.48
N MET A 140 13.85 0.60 5.73
CA MET A 140 14.03 -0.69 5.08
C MET A 140 13.28 -1.77 5.87
N VAL A 141 12.25 -2.36 5.27
CA VAL A 141 11.44 -3.41 5.91
C VAL A 141 11.80 -4.76 5.29
N GLY A 142 12.43 -5.63 6.08
CA GLY A 142 12.86 -6.95 5.63
C GLY A 142 14.00 -7.53 6.46
N ASN A 143 14.21 -8.84 6.34
CA ASN A 143 15.31 -9.51 7.03
C ASN A 143 16.65 -9.30 6.31
N TRP A 144 17.76 -9.46 7.03
CA TRP A 144 19.10 -9.29 6.47
C TRP A 144 19.65 -10.62 5.95
N ALA A 145 20.04 -10.68 4.67
CA ALA A 145 20.53 -11.92 4.09
C ALA A 145 21.78 -12.43 4.82
N GLY A 146 21.76 -13.70 5.25
CA GLY A 146 22.88 -14.32 5.95
C GLY A 146 23.14 -13.80 7.37
N SER A 147 22.24 -13.00 7.93
CA SER A 147 22.30 -12.51 9.31
C SER A 147 20.95 -12.70 10.00
N ASN A 148 20.95 -12.93 11.31
CA ASN A 148 19.73 -13.05 12.10
C ASN A 148 19.88 -12.28 13.41
N PRO A 149 19.69 -10.95 13.37
CA PRO A 149 19.84 -10.11 14.55
C PRO A 149 18.80 -10.45 15.63
N ASP A 150 19.14 -10.21 16.89
CA ASP A 150 18.30 -10.49 18.05
C ASP A 150 17.41 -9.30 18.47
N PHE A 151 17.43 -8.21 17.70
CA PHE A 151 16.53 -7.06 17.84
C PHE A 151 15.34 -7.12 16.87
N ALA A 152 14.39 -6.19 17.02
CA ALA A 152 13.26 -6.03 16.10
C ALA A 152 13.50 -4.98 15.02
N GLY A 153 14.22 -3.91 15.35
CA GLY A 153 14.65 -2.87 14.43
C GLY A 153 15.91 -2.17 14.94
N ILE A 154 16.48 -1.34 14.08
CA ILE A 154 17.61 -0.47 14.41
C ILE A 154 17.64 0.77 13.50
N ALA A 155 17.96 1.92 14.10
CA ALA A 155 18.12 3.18 13.41
C ALA A 155 19.40 3.91 13.79
N PRO A 156 19.92 4.78 12.90
CA PRO A 156 20.91 5.78 13.28
C PRO A 156 20.35 6.65 14.41
N ALA A 157 21.22 7.05 15.34
CA ALA A 157 20.82 7.84 16.49
C ALA A 157 21.56 9.18 16.52
N GLY A 158 20.93 10.18 17.14
CA GLY A 158 21.56 11.46 17.43
C GLY A 158 21.48 12.49 16.31
N ASP A 159 20.58 12.31 15.34
CA ASP A 159 20.19 13.39 14.42
C ASP A 159 19.18 14.33 15.10
N CYS A 160 19.68 15.15 16.02
CA CYS A 160 18.85 16.11 16.72
C CYS A 160 18.23 17.10 15.75
N TRP A 161 16.91 17.28 15.83
CA TRP A 161 16.13 18.17 14.96
C TRP A 161 16.05 17.73 13.48
N ASP A 162 16.29 16.46 13.15
CA ASP A 162 16.31 15.98 11.76
C ASP A 162 17.25 16.84 10.87
N ASN A 163 18.43 17.12 11.41
CA ASN A 163 19.37 18.08 10.86
C ASN A 163 20.23 17.50 9.74
N TYR A 164 20.49 16.20 9.75
CA TYR A 164 21.15 15.54 8.63
C TYR A 164 20.14 15.35 7.49
N GLY A 165 18.96 14.78 7.78
CA GLY A 165 18.00 14.32 6.79
C GLY A 165 18.58 13.23 5.88
N GLY A 166 17.73 12.48 5.18
CA GLY A 166 18.22 11.39 4.32
C GLY A 166 18.79 10.25 5.15
N GLU A 167 18.13 9.91 6.24
CA GLU A 167 18.53 8.80 7.11
C GLU A 167 17.99 7.47 6.59
N VAL A 168 18.66 6.37 6.97
CA VAL A 168 18.26 5.00 6.61
C VAL A 168 18.17 4.15 7.88
N SER A 169 16.96 3.70 8.21
CA SER A 169 16.64 2.83 9.34
C SER A 169 16.07 1.49 8.89
N PHE A 170 15.94 0.54 9.81
CA PHE A 170 15.65 -0.86 9.50
C PHE A 170 14.64 -1.49 10.47
N THR A 171 13.63 -2.13 9.89
CA THR A 171 12.67 -2.99 10.59
C THR A 171 12.81 -4.41 10.09
N LEU A 172 13.11 -5.33 11.01
CA LEU A 172 13.10 -6.76 10.75
C LEU A 172 11.69 -7.30 10.88
N GLU A 173 11.44 -8.48 10.29
CA GLU A 173 10.13 -9.14 10.35
C GLU A 173 9.91 -9.84 11.72
N ALA A 174 10.01 -9.06 12.79
CA ALA A 174 9.84 -9.50 14.16
C ALA A 174 8.37 -9.63 14.58
N SER A 175 7.44 -9.12 13.78
CA SER A 175 5.99 -9.23 13.94
C SER A 175 5.34 -9.74 12.65
N THR A 176 4.27 -10.52 12.79
CA THR A 176 3.43 -10.96 11.67
C THR A 176 2.19 -10.08 11.48
N SER A 177 1.93 -9.12 12.37
CA SER A 177 0.82 -8.16 12.24
C SER A 177 1.30 -6.85 11.61
N ALA A 178 0.48 -6.26 10.75
CA ALA A 178 0.71 -4.93 10.19
C ALA A 178 0.94 -3.87 11.28
N ASP A 179 0.16 -3.95 12.36
CA ASP A 179 0.29 -3.06 13.51
C ASP A 179 1.69 -3.18 14.15
N GLY A 180 2.14 -4.41 14.44
CA GLY A 180 3.43 -4.66 15.07
C GLY A 180 4.63 -4.23 14.20
N VAL A 181 4.55 -4.43 12.88
CA VAL A 181 5.59 -3.95 11.95
C VAL A 181 5.61 -2.41 11.93
N ALA A 182 4.44 -1.77 11.85
CA ALA A 182 4.34 -0.31 11.88
C ALA A 182 4.85 0.29 13.20
N GLU A 183 4.66 -0.37 14.35
CA GLU A 183 5.21 0.12 15.63
C GLU A 183 6.73 0.16 15.61
N ILE A 184 7.36 -0.92 15.13
CA ILE A 184 8.82 -1.02 15.05
C ILE A 184 9.33 0.07 14.10
N MET A 185 8.76 0.16 12.90
CA MET A 185 9.15 1.17 11.91
C MET A 185 9.10 2.59 12.47
N LEU A 186 7.99 2.97 13.11
CA LEU A 186 7.82 4.32 13.65
C LEU A 186 8.78 4.60 14.80
N GLN A 187 9.13 3.59 15.59
CA GLN A 187 10.12 3.72 16.64
C GLN A 187 11.52 3.95 16.07
N GLU A 188 11.91 3.21 15.03
CA GLU A 188 13.21 3.39 14.37
C GLU A 188 13.32 4.76 13.69
N LEU A 189 12.28 5.19 12.99
CA LEU A 189 12.24 6.52 12.38
C LEU A 189 12.28 7.64 13.42
N ALA A 190 11.61 7.47 14.56
CA ALA A 190 11.71 8.45 15.64
C ALA A 190 13.16 8.60 16.14
N HIS A 191 13.94 7.52 16.18
CA HIS A 191 15.37 7.59 16.49
C HIS A 191 16.17 8.36 15.43
N THR A 192 15.83 8.24 14.15
CA THR A 192 16.46 9.05 13.08
C THR A 192 16.13 10.53 13.18
N TRP A 193 15.15 10.93 14.01
CA TRP A 193 14.82 12.33 14.26
C TRP A 193 15.31 12.81 15.63
N GLY A 194 16.05 11.95 16.35
CA GLY A 194 16.66 12.27 17.64
C GLY A 194 15.76 12.03 18.85
N LEU A 195 14.67 11.28 18.72
CA LEU A 195 13.89 10.81 19.87
C LEU A 195 14.58 9.60 20.52
N ASP A 196 14.36 9.44 21.82
CA ASP A 196 14.97 8.43 22.67
C ASP A 196 13.93 7.52 23.31
N HIS A 197 14.37 6.35 23.79
CA HIS A 197 13.48 5.43 24.49
C HIS A 197 12.92 6.04 25.79
N VAL A 198 11.65 5.76 26.10
CA VAL A 198 10.98 6.22 27.33
C VAL A 198 10.38 5.07 28.14
N ASP A 199 10.08 5.32 29.41
CA ASP A 199 9.54 4.34 30.36
C ASP A 199 8.00 4.19 30.35
N GLU A 200 7.35 4.50 29.23
CA GLU A 200 5.90 4.37 29.05
C GLU A 200 5.55 3.30 28.01
N LYS A 201 4.80 2.27 28.42
CA LYS A 201 4.45 1.12 27.55
C LYS A 201 3.51 1.47 26.41
N GLN A 202 2.74 2.55 26.54
CA GLN A 202 1.83 3.03 25.49
C GLN A 202 2.50 4.02 24.52
N ASP A 203 3.73 4.45 24.82
CA ASP A 203 4.53 5.26 23.90
C ASP A 203 5.20 4.36 22.86
N LEU A 204 5.21 4.81 21.61
CA LEU A 204 5.95 4.18 20.51
C LEU A 204 7.44 3.99 20.84
N LEU A 205 8.02 4.85 21.67
CA LEU A 205 9.44 4.82 22.06
C LEU A 205 9.69 3.93 23.30
N TYR A 206 8.76 3.08 23.70
CA TYR A 206 9.05 2.05 24.71
C TYR A 206 10.12 1.07 24.16
N PRO A 207 11.20 0.73 24.90
CA PRO A 207 12.40 0.06 24.35
C PRO A 207 12.21 -1.40 23.91
N THR A 208 10.98 -1.90 23.89
CA THR A 208 10.64 -3.27 23.45
C THR A 208 9.33 -3.30 22.70
N THR A 209 9.11 -4.35 21.91
CA THR A 209 7.84 -4.63 21.22
C THR A 209 6.67 -5.01 22.14
N GLU A 210 6.84 -4.97 23.46
CA GLU A 210 5.75 -5.20 24.42
C GLU A 210 4.73 -4.06 24.35
N GLY A 211 3.44 -4.43 24.34
CA GLY A 211 2.33 -3.49 24.22
C GLY A 211 1.51 -3.77 22.97
N SER A 212 0.52 -2.91 22.72
CA SER A 212 -0.21 -2.87 21.46
C SER A 212 -0.86 -1.49 21.31
N ASN A 213 -1.14 -1.08 20.07
CA ASN A 213 -1.73 0.23 19.75
C ASN A 213 -0.93 1.41 20.33
N LYS A 214 0.40 1.31 20.29
CA LYS A 214 1.27 2.38 20.78
C LYS A 214 1.11 3.64 19.93
N THR A 215 1.28 4.79 20.55
CA THR A 215 1.16 6.09 19.88
C THR A 215 2.29 7.01 20.35
N PHE A 216 2.58 8.07 19.59
CA PHE A 216 3.38 9.16 20.12
C PHE A 216 2.56 9.89 21.19
N ARG A 217 3.13 10.06 22.38
CA ARG A 217 2.44 10.56 23.56
C ARG A 217 2.74 12.02 23.82
N GLU A 218 1.73 12.75 24.29
CA GLU A 218 1.85 14.16 24.64
C GLU A 218 2.54 14.38 25.99
N GLU A 219 2.43 13.42 26.90
CA GLU A 219 3.02 13.54 28.23
C GLU A 219 4.55 13.37 28.21
N CYS A 220 5.22 14.02 29.17
CA CYS A 220 6.67 13.89 29.35
C CYS A 220 7.00 12.64 30.19
N TYR A 221 7.67 11.67 29.57
CA TYR A 221 8.09 10.41 30.18
C TYR A 221 9.60 10.32 30.36
N GLN A 222 10.05 9.52 31.33
CA GLN A 222 11.47 9.44 31.68
C GLN A 222 12.22 8.70 30.56
N ILE A 223 13.26 9.34 30.03
CA ILE A 223 14.16 8.74 29.04
C ILE A 223 14.97 7.62 29.69
N VAL A 224 15.08 6.48 29.01
CA VAL A 224 15.78 5.29 29.49
C VAL A 224 16.83 4.80 28.50
N SER A 225 17.91 4.21 29.00
CA SER A 225 19.02 3.75 28.16
C SER A 225 18.86 2.31 27.66
N ASN A 226 17.93 1.54 28.23
CA ASN A 226 17.82 0.11 27.96
C ASN A 226 16.45 -0.48 28.34
N THR A 227 16.27 -1.76 28.07
CA THR A 227 15.05 -2.53 28.32
C THR A 227 14.78 -2.86 29.79
N ASP A 228 15.74 -2.57 30.68
CA ASP A 228 15.58 -2.61 32.15
C ASP A 228 15.04 -1.27 32.69
N LEU A 229 14.76 -0.31 31.80
CA LEU A 229 14.22 1.02 32.12
C LEU A 229 15.16 1.84 33.02
N ASN A 230 16.47 1.66 32.87
CA ASN A 230 17.44 2.47 33.60
C ASN A 230 17.35 3.94 33.12
N PRO A 231 17.04 4.90 34.02
CA PRO A 231 16.93 6.31 33.65
C PRO A 231 18.24 6.87 33.10
N THR A 232 18.14 7.72 32.08
CA THR A 232 19.29 8.44 31.50
C THR A 232 18.88 9.87 31.12
N GLN A 233 19.87 10.69 30.75
CA GLN A 233 19.63 11.95 30.08
C GLN A 233 19.56 11.69 28.57
N GLY A 234 18.62 12.36 27.92
CA GLY A 234 18.51 12.46 26.48
C GLY A 234 19.66 13.26 25.89
N PHE A 235 19.99 12.96 24.64
CA PHE A 235 21.07 13.64 23.96
C PHE A 235 20.57 14.96 23.41
N CYS A 236 19.45 14.97 22.69
CA CYS A 236 19.02 16.09 21.88
C CYS A 236 18.35 17.22 22.68
N SER A 237 18.61 18.47 22.28
CA SER A 237 18.13 19.66 23.00
C SER A 237 16.62 19.88 22.91
N HIS A 238 15.94 19.23 21.95
CA HIS A 238 14.48 19.28 21.83
C HIS A 238 13.75 18.64 23.01
N HIS A 239 14.38 17.71 23.75
CA HIS A 239 13.82 17.13 24.97
C HIS A 239 13.58 18.22 26.02
N GLN A 240 14.61 19.04 26.29
CA GLN A 240 14.47 20.20 27.16
C GLN A 240 13.49 21.25 26.63
N GLN A 241 13.37 21.43 25.31
CA GLN A 241 12.40 22.38 24.77
C GLN A 241 10.96 21.90 24.97
N ALA A 242 10.70 20.60 24.82
CA ALA A 242 9.36 20.02 25.01
C ALA A 242 8.99 19.86 26.49
N CYS A 243 9.91 19.36 27.32
CA CYS A 243 9.63 18.94 28.69
C CYS A 243 10.21 19.84 29.79
N GLY A 244 11.06 20.81 29.45
CA GLY A 244 11.71 21.70 30.40
C GLY A 244 12.99 21.12 31.04
N ASP A 245 13.32 19.86 30.76
CA ASP A 245 14.56 19.19 31.14
C ASP A 245 14.96 18.13 30.10
N ASN A 246 16.22 17.68 30.12
CA ASN A 246 16.73 16.68 29.17
C ASN A 246 16.60 15.24 29.68
N SER A 247 15.94 14.97 30.81
CA SER A 247 15.65 13.60 31.29
C SER A 247 14.32 13.08 30.79
N HIS A 248 13.44 13.94 30.28
CA HIS A 248 12.12 13.56 29.84
C HIS A 248 11.89 13.91 28.38
N GLN A 249 11.04 13.12 27.74
CA GLN A 249 10.63 13.30 26.36
C GLN A 249 9.11 13.24 26.26
N SER A 250 8.57 14.14 25.44
CA SER A 250 7.19 14.08 24.95
C SER A 250 7.29 13.83 23.46
N SER A 251 7.08 12.57 23.05
CA SER A 251 7.32 12.17 21.66
C SER A 251 6.41 12.91 20.69
N HIS A 252 5.16 13.19 21.07
CA HIS A 252 4.22 13.99 20.27
C HIS A 252 4.64 15.46 20.16
N ALA A 253 4.96 16.11 21.29
CA ALA A 253 5.34 17.52 21.28
C ALA A 253 6.65 17.75 20.52
N GLU A 254 7.62 16.83 20.66
CA GLU A 254 8.88 16.91 19.94
C GLU A 254 8.69 16.75 18.42
N LEU A 255 7.86 15.80 17.96
CA LEU A 255 7.55 15.69 16.53
C LEU A 255 6.85 16.93 15.97
N LEU A 256 5.97 17.59 16.74
CA LEU A 256 5.41 18.89 16.35
C LEU A 256 6.47 20.00 16.32
N LEU A 257 7.47 19.97 17.21
CA LEU A 257 8.57 20.94 17.20
C LEU A 257 9.49 20.75 15.98
N ILE A 258 9.71 19.51 15.54
CA ILE A 258 10.59 19.15 14.42
C ILE A 258 9.89 19.37 13.08
N PHE A 259 8.68 18.81 12.91
CA PHE A 259 7.98 18.74 11.62
C PHE A 259 6.76 19.65 11.52
N GLY A 260 6.31 20.24 12.62
CA GLY A 260 5.08 21.02 12.64
C GLY A 260 3.83 20.15 12.53
N PRO A 261 2.64 20.78 12.51
CA PRO A 261 1.40 20.07 12.32
C PRO A 261 1.29 19.48 10.91
N SER A 262 0.41 18.51 10.73
CA SER A 262 0.10 17.96 9.42
C SER A 262 -0.37 19.01 8.43
N VAL A 263 0.03 18.80 7.17
CA VAL A 263 -0.44 19.59 6.04
C VAL A 263 -1.66 18.87 5.47
N PRO A 264 -2.84 19.51 5.45
CA PRO A 264 -4.02 18.89 4.86
C PRO A 264 -3.78 18.55 3.39
N ASP A 265 -4.12 17.34 3.01
CA ASP A 265 -4.19 16.96 1.62
C ASP A 265 -5.43 17.59 0.97
N THR A 266 -5.22 18.19 -0.20
CA THR A 266 -6.26 18.89 -0.96
C THR A 266 -6.25 18.48 -2.43
N ALA A 267 -5.39 17.54 -2.83
CA ALA A 267 -5.37 16.99 -4.16
C ALA A 267 -6.49 15.95 -4.28
N ALA A 268 -7.23 15.99 -5.38
CA ALA A 268 -8.25 14.98 -5.63
C ALA A 268 -7.61 13.74 -6.28
N PRO A 269 -8.14 12.53 -6.01
CA PRO A 269 -7.71 11.33 -6.71
C PRO A 269 -8.05 11.42 -8.21
N ALA A 270 -7.39 10.60 -9.01
CA ALA A 270 -7.71 10.42 -10.42
C ALA A 270 -8.52 9.12 -10.63
N VAL A 271 -9.64 9.24 -11.34
CA VAL A 271 -10.48 8.13 -11.78
C VAL A 271 -10.63 8.17 -13.29
N ALA A 272 -10.61 7.00 -13.93
CA ALA A 272 -10.87 6.86 -15.36
C ALA A 272 -11.65 5.56 -15.65
N ILE A 273 -12.73 5.64 -16.41
CA ILE A 273 -13.43 4.50 -16.98
C ILE A 273 -12.68 4.09 -18.26
N LEU A 274 -11.96 2.99 -18.20
CA LEU A 274 -11.07 2.49 -19.25
C LEU A 274 -11.84 1.69 -20.31
N ALA A 275 -12.87 0.96 -19.87
CA ALA A 275 -13.79 0.25 -20.74
C ALA A 275 -15.17 0.09 -20.05
N PRO A 276 -16.28 0.07 -20.80
CA PRO A 276 -16.37 0.32 -22.25
C PRO A 276 -16.07 1.79 -22.59
N ALA A 277 -15.82 2.08 -23.88
CA ALA A 277 -15.63 3.46 -24.32
C ALA A 277 -16.95 4.24 -24.25
N ASP A 278 -16.85 5.56 -24.06
CA ASP A 278 -18.02 6.44 -24.14
C ASP A 278 -18.73 6.33 -25.50
N GLY A 279 -20.04 6.16 -25.46
CA GLY A 279 -20.91 5.90 -26.61
C GLY A 279 -20.90 4.46 -27.12
N ALA A 280 -20.32 3.50 -26.39
CA ALA A 280 -20.27 2.10 -26.83
C ALA A 280 -21.66 1.45 -26.91
N THR A 281 -21.86 0.64 -27.95
CA THR A 281 -23.01 -0.26 -28.06
C THR A 281 -22.59 -1.68 -27.64
N ILE A 282 -23.34 -2.29 -26.72
CA ILE A 282 -23.02 -3.58 -26.11
C ILE A 282 -24.12 -4.58 -26.43
N GLU A 283 -23.74 -5.68 -27.08
CA GLU A 283 -24.67 -6.76 -27.42
C GLU A 283 -24.83 -7.77 -26.27
N GLY A 284 -26.05 -8.25 -26.04
CA GLY A 284 -26.31 -9.38 -25.13
C GLY A 284 -26.22 -9.04 -23.64
N SER A 285 -26.22 -7.75 -23.26
CA SER A 285 -26.30 -7.26 -21.87
C SER A 285 -25.18 -7.74 -20.92
N LYS A 286 -23.99 -8.04 -21.44
CA LYS A 286 -22.84 -8.47 -20.64
C LYS A 286 -21.59 -7.73 -21.06
N PHE A 287 -20.91 -7.12 -20.10
CA PHE A 287 -19.63 -6.45 -20.33
C PHE A 287 -18.85 -6.34 -19.02
N ASP A 288 -17.56 -6.07 -19.15
CA ASP A 288 -16.72 -5.72 -18.02
C ASP A 288 -16.55 -4.20 -17.99
N LEU A 289 -16.87 -3.58 -16.85
CA LEU A 289 -16.51 -2.20 -16.55
C LEU A 289 -15.10 -2.19 -15.97
N GLU A 290 -14.17 -1.57 -16.69
CA GLU A 290 -12.78 -1.44 -16.28
C GLU A 290 -12.51 -0.01 -15.82
N VAL A 291 -11.98 0.15 -14.60
CA VAL A 291 -11.80 1.46 -13.94
C VAL A 291 -10.37 1.57 -13.42
N GLY A 292 -9.66 2.62 -13.81
CA GLY A 292 -8.36 2.98 -13.25
C GLY A 292 -8.51 3.97 -12.10
N LEU A 293 -7.84 3.70 -10.99
CA LEU A 293 -7.78 4.55 -9.81
C LEU A 293 -6.33 4.89 -9.46
N GLN A 294 -6.04 6.18 -9.27
CA GLN A 294 -4.72 6.70 -8.90
C GLN A 294 -4.87 7.88 -7.94
N ASP A 295 -3.83 8.16 -7.17
CA ASP A 295 -3.75 9.29 -6.25
C ASP A 295 -2.30 9.78 -6.16
N ASP A 296 -2.07 11.02 -5.74
CA ASP A 296 -0.70 11.53 -5.54
C ASP A 296 -0.06 11.00 -4.24
N GLN A 297 -0.86 10.43 -3.33
CA GLN A 297 -0.38 9.58 -2.26
C GLN A 297 -0.42 8.11 -2.66
N THR A 298 0.62 7.32 -2.32
CA THR A 298 0.66 5.90 -2.68
C THR A 298 1.23 5.03 -1.54
N PRO A 299 0.56 3.91 -1.20
CA PRO A 299 -0.80 3.52 -1.61
C PRO A 299 -1.85 4.40 -0.92
N ALA A 300 -2.87 4.89 -1.63
CA ALA A 300 -4.03 5.56 -1.01
C ALA A 300 -5.25 4.65 -1.02
N VAL A 301 -6.05 4.67 0.04
CA VAL A 301 -7.36 4.02 0.03
C VAL A 301 -8.40 4.96 -0.59
N ILE A 302 -8.89 4.59 -1.77
CA ILE A 302 -9.93 5.33 -2.50
C ILE A 302 -11.26 4.63 -2.31
N LYS A 303 -12.26 5.35 -1.79
CA LYS A 303 -13.66 4.91 -1.80
C LYS A 303 -14.23 5.19 -3.19
N ALA A 304 -14.92 4.22 -3.77
CA ALA A 304 -15.53 4.35 -5.08
C ALA A 304 -17.00 3.90 -5.03
N THR A 305 -17.86 4.66 -5.68
CA THR A 305 -19.29 4.39 -5.89
C THR A 305 -19.54 4.35 -7.40
N ILE A 306 -19.96 3.19 -7.90
CA ILE A 306 -20.34 2.99 -9.29
C ILE A 306 -21.86 3.10 -9.37
N THR A 307 -22.36 4.03 -10.18
CA THR A 307 -23.79 4.22 -10.45
C THR A 307 -24.08 3.93 -11.92
N ILE A 308 -25.05 3.05 -12.20
CA ILE A 308 -25.60 2.82 -13.54
C ILE A 308 -27.06 3.26 -13.54
N ASP A 309 -27.38 4.30 -14.31
CA ASP A 309 -28.73 4.84 -14.44
C ASP A 309 -29.22 4.71 -15.89
N GLY A 310 -30.53 4.54 -16.07
CA GLY A 310 -31.14 4.38 -17.39
C GLY A 310 -32.66 4.29 -17.32
N PRO A 311 -33.37 4.63 -18.42
CA PRO A 311 -34.83 4.75 -18.44
C PRO A 311 -35.57 3.42 -18.24
N ASN A 312 -34.86 2.29 -18.40
CA ASN A 312 -35.40 0.94 -18.26
C ASN A 312 -35.03 0.28 -16.92
N LEU A 313 -34.40 1.02 -16.01
CA LEU A 313 -34.22 0.62 -14.62
C LEU A 313 -35.34 1.20 -13.76
N ALA A 314 -35.77 0.45 -12.75
CA ALA A 314 -36.72 0.97 -11.76
C ALA A 314 -36.06 2.00 -10.83
N GLU A 315 -34.78 1.78 -10.51
CA GLU A 315 -33.89 2.64 -9.73
C GLU A 315 -32.46 2.44 -10.26
N PRO A 316 -31.55 3.41 -10.12
CA PRO A 316 -30.14 3.24 -10.47
C PRO A 316 -29.52 2.03 -9.76
N LEU A 317 -28.61 1.34 -10.45
CA LEU A 317 -27.77 0.31 -9.82
C LEU A 317 -26.57 0.99 -9.17
N GLU A 318 -26.34 0.72 -7.89
CA GLU A 318 -25.21 1.26 -7.14
C GLU A 318 -24.33 0.14 -6.60
N ASN A 319 -23.01 0.34 -6.63
CA ASN A 319 -22.03 -0.55 -6.02
C ASN A 319 -20.87 0.24 -5.41
N ASP A 320 -20.61 0.02 -4.13
CA ASP A 320 -19.61 0.74 -3.35
C ASP A 320 -18.44 -0.17 -2.97
N GLY A 321 -17.24 0.40 -2.91
CA GLY A 321 -16.05 -0.30 -2.45
C GLY A 321 -14.94 0.65 -1.99
N ALA A 322 -13.90 0.09 -1.37
CA ALA A 322 -12.67 0.80 -1.03
C ALA A 322 -11.47 0.00 -1.55
N PHE A 323 -10.56 0.67 -2.25
CA PHE A 323 -9.49 0.04 -3.00
C PHE A 323 -8.17 0.76 -2.77
N ALA A 324 -7.07 0.02 -2.66
CA ALA A 324 -5.73 0.60 -2.57
C ALA A 324 -5.22 0.96 -3.98
N SER A 325 -4.93 2.24 -4.21
CA SER A 325 -4.35 2.75 -5.46
C SER A 325 -2.81 2.64 -5.46
N PRO A 326 -2.15 2.66 -6.64
CA PRO A 326 -2.72 2.63 -7.99
C PRO A 326 -3.27 1.24 -8.35
N ILE A 327 -4.45 1.18 -8.97
CA ILE A 327 -5.07 -0.09 -9.37
C ILE A 327 -5.98 0.07 -10.59
N GLU A 328 -6.03 -0.97 -11.41
CA GLU A 328 -7.07 -1.17 -12.43
C GLU A 328 -8.06 -2.24 -11.94
N LEU A 329 -9.33 -1.87 -11.82
CA LEU A 329 -10.41 -2.71 -11.34
C LEU A 329 -11.25 -3.20 -12.52
N LYS A 330 -11.85 -4.38 -12.36
CA LYS A 330 -12.71 -5.00 -13.37
C LYS A 330 -13.99 -5.50 -12.72
N PHE A 331 -15.12 -4.92 -13.11
CA PHE A 331 -16.45 -5.24 -12.58
C PHE A 331 -17.31 -5.88 -13.67
N PRO A 332 -17.66 -7.17 -13.54
CA PRO A 332 -18.54 -7.81 -14.51
C PRO A 332 -19.99 -7.32 -14.33
N ILE A 333 -20.54 -6.67 -15.36
CA ILE A 333 -21.92 -6.20 -15.40
C ILE A 333 -22.74 -7.14 -16.29
N THR A 334 -23.90 -7.57 -15.80
CA THR A 334 -24.80 -8.46 -16.55
C THR A 334 -26.26 -8.10 -16.34
N GLY A 335 -27.11 -8.39 -17.33
CA GLY A 335 -28.57 -8.37 -17.16
C GLY A 335 -29.22 -6.98 -17.26
N LEU A 336 -28.52 -5.98 -17.79
CA LEU A 336 -29.14 -4.70 -18.16
C LEU A 336 -30.11 -4.91 -19.34
N PRO A 337 -31.37 -4.45 -19.25
CA PRO A 337 -32.29 -4.44 -20.40
C PRO A 337 -31.76 -3.63 -21.59
N ASP A 338 -32.32 -3.82 -22.78
CA ASP A 338 -32.03 -2.96 -23.93
C ASP A 338 -32.36 -1.50 -23.61
N GLY A 339 -31.48 -0.56 -23.97
CA GLY A 339 -31.67 0.86 -23.67
C GLY A 339 -30.36 1.63 -23.56
N ASP A 340 -30.49 2.94 -23.37
CA ASP A 340 -29.35 3.85 -23.13
C ASP A 340 -29.12 4.02 -21.63
N TYR A 341 -27.87 3.97 -21.20
CA TYR A 341 -27.46 4.06 -19.80
C TYR A 341 -26.32 5.05 -19.62
N THR A 342 -26.28 5.65 -18.44
CA THR A 342 -25.15 6.43 -17.93
C THR A 342 -24.45 5.61 -16.86
N VAL A 343 -23.15 5.39 -17.02
CA VAL A 343 -22.29 4.78 -16.01
C VAL A 343 -21.41 5.87 -15.42
N ARG A 344 -21.58 6.16 -14.13
CA ARG A 344 -20.76 7.11 -13.38
C ARG A 344 -19.96 6.38 -12.31
N VAL A 345 -18.71 6.79 -12.13
CA VAL A 345 -17.86 6.35 -11.02
C VAL A 345 -17.48 7.59 -10.23
N ASP A 346 -18.03 7.72 -9.03
CA ASP A 346 -17.71 8.76 -8.07
C ASP A 346 -16.66 8.20 -7.08
N VAL A 347 -15.60 8.96 -6.80
CA VAL A 347 -14.53 8.52 -5.90
C VAL A 347 -14.15 9.59 -4.88
N GLU A 348 -13.64 9.14 -3.74
CA GLU A 348 -13.17 9.96 -2.63
C GLU A 348 -11.88 9.34 -2.06
N ASP A 349 -10.84 10.15 -1.83
CA ASP A 349 -9.61 9.71 -1.16
C ASP A 349 -9.75 9.62 0.39
N GLU A 350 -8.64 9.43 1.08
CA GLU A 350 -8.58 9.35 2.55
C GLU A 350 -8.88 10.68 3.25
N SER A 351 -8.70 11.79 2.53
CA SER A 351 -8.84 13.17 2.98
C SER A 351 -10.17 13.81 2.57
N ALA A 352 -11.06 13.00 1.99
CA ALA A 352 -12.36 13.40 1.47
C ALA A 352 -12.31 14.35 0.25
N ASN A 353 -11.24 14.31 -0.55
CA ASN A 353 -11.18 15.01 -1.82
C ASN A 353 -11.91 14.18 -2.90
N PRO A 354 -12.91 14.76 -3.60
CA PRO A 354 -13.73 14.02 -4.55
C PRO A 354 -13.21 14.09 -5.99
N ALA A 355 -13.45 13.03 -6.77
CA ALA A 355 -13.36 13.03 -8.22
C ALA A 355 -14.44 12.14 -8.85
N SER A 356 -14.68 12.27 -10.15
CA SER A 356 -15.70 11.48 -10.85
C SER A 356 -15.34 11.29 -12.33
N ASP A 357 -15.74 10.16 -12.90
CA ASP A 357 -15.76 9.95 -14.36
C ASP A 357 -17.11 9.35 -14.79
N GLU A 358 -17.53 9.62 -16.02
CA GLU A 358 -18.85 9.22 -16.53
C GLU A 358 -18.81 8.91 -18.03
N ILE A 359 -19.51 7.84 -18.42
CA ILE A 359 -19.69 7.44 -19.83
C ILE A 359 -21.17 7.13 -20.13
N ALA A 360 -21.54 7.24 -21.40
CA ALA A 360 -22.80 6.74 -21.93
C ALA A 360 -22.62 5.41 -22.67
N ILE A 361 -23.54 4.46 -22.51
CA ILE A 361 -23.55 3.19 -23.24
C ILE A 361 -24.96 2.84 -23.73
N THR A 362 -25.06 2.04 -24.77
CA THR A 362 -26.32 1.49 -25.27
C THR A 362 -26.28 -0.03 -25.22
N ILE A 363 -27.25 -0.66 -24.58
CA ILE A 363 -27.42 -2.12 -24.56
C ILE A 363 -28.42 -2.52 -25.65
N VAL A 364 -28.07 -3.54 -26.45
CA VAL A 364 -28.94 -4.11 -27.48
C VAL A 364 -28.93 -5.64 -27.44
N GLY A 365 -30.01 -6.26 -27.90
CA GLY A 365 -30.07 -7.72 -28.05
C GLY A 365 -29.95 -8.45 -26.72
N SER A 366 -30.38 -7.82 -25.62
CA SER A 366 -30.54 -8.48 -24.33
C SER A 366 -31.65 -9.51 -24.44
N ASP A 367 -31.40 -10.72 -23.93
CA ASP A 367 -32.44 -11.72 -23.69
C ASP A 367 -33.34 -11.33 -22.49
N ALA A 368 -33.35 -10.06 -22.10
CA ALA A 368 -34.18 -9.55 -21.02
C ALA A 368 -35.65 -9.76 -21.41
N MET A 369 -36.32 -10.65 -20.68
CA MET A 369 -37.71 -11.00 -20.88
C MET A 369 -38.58 -9.73 -20.89
N VAL A 370 -39.06 -9.35 -22.07
CA VAL A 370 -40.03 -8.27 -22.25
C VAL A 370 -41.30 -8.64 -21.48
N PRO A 371 -41.71 -7.89 -20.43
CA PRO A 371 -42.99 -8.13 -19.77
C PRO A 371 -44.09 -7.52 -20.65
N GLY A 372 -44.72 -8.35 -21.48
CA GLY A 372 -45.97 -7.99 -22.15
C GLY A 372 -46.05 -8.35 -23.62
N ASP A 373 -46.17 -9.64 -23.92
CA ASP A 373 -46.95 -10.05 -25.08
C ASP A 373 -47.93 -11.17 -24.68
N THR A 374 -49.12 -10.76 -24.25
CA THR A 374 -50.29 -11.63 -24.26
C THR A 374 -50.92 -11.57 -25.64
N THR A 375 -50.50 -12.46 -26.53
CA THR A 375 -51.31 -12.85 -27.69
C THR A 375 -51.73 -14.30 -27.55
N GLY A 376 -53.00 -14.46 -27.19
CA GLY A 376 -53.63 -15.72 -26.89
C GLY A 376 -53.79 -16.63 -28.11
N GLY A 377 -53.66 -17.94 -27.84
CA GLY A 377 -54.15 -19.02 -28.68
C GLY A 377 -54.74 -20.11 -27.80
N THR A 378 -56.05 -20.08 -27.61
CA THR A 378 -56.80 -21.04 -26.80
C THR A 378 -57.18 -22.28 -27.61
N ALA A 379 -57.19 -23.42 -26.90
CA ALA A 379 -58.03 -24.60 -27.05
C ALA A 379 -57.53 -25.78 -27.90
N GLY A 380 -57.45 -26.93 -27.21
CA GLY A 380 -57.35 -28.26 -27.82
C GLY A 380 -57.02 -29.34 -26.78
N ALA A 381 -57.96 -29.62 -25.87
CA ALA A 381 -57.90 -30.79 -24.99
C ALA A 381 -58.15 -32.08 -25.78
N ASP A 382 -57.43 -33.18 -25.52
CA ASP A 382 -58.03 -34.46 -25.12
C ASP A 382 -56.97 -35.48 -24.64
N THR A 383 -57.49 -36.57 -24.09
CA THR A 383 -56.97 -37.45 -23.04
C THR A 383 -56.58 -38.86 -23.53
N GLY A 384 -55.74 -39.54 -22.74
CA GLY A 384 -55.55 -41.02 -22.73
C GLY A 384 -54.63 -41.58 -23.83
N GLY A 385 -53.82 -42.62 -23.65
CA GLY A 385 -53.67 -43.58 -22.56
C GLY A 385 -53.12 -44.90 -23.15
N ALA A 386 -52.00 -45.35 -22.61
CA ALA A 386 -51.47 -46.73 -22.50
C ALA A 386 -51.09 -47.61 -23.72
N ASP A 387 -50.11 -48.46 -23.41
CA ASP A 387 -49.70 -49.76 -24.00
C ASP A 387 -48.62 -49.72 -25.11
N GLY A 388 -47.55 -50.53 -25.10
CA GLY A 388 -47.29 -51.72 -24.31
C GLY A 388 -45.83 -52.19 -24.36
N THR A 389 -45.65 -53.41 -23.85
CA THR A 389 -44.50 -53.91 -23.10
C THR A 389 -43.63 -54.89 -23.93
N THR A 390 -42.43 -55.17 -23.40
CA THR A 390 -41.65 -56.44 -23.44
C THR A 390 -40.50 -56.61 -24.45
N GLY A 391 -39.37 -57.12 -23.94
CA GLY A 391 -38.37 -57.84 -24.72
C GLY A 391 -36.95 -57.82 -24.11
N ALA A 392 -36.69 -58.64 -23.10
CA ALA A 392 -35.37 -58.88 -22.53
C ALA A 392 -34.70 -60.12 -23.15
N THR A 393 -33.36 -60.13 -23.26
CA THR A 393 -32.37 -61.25 -23.09
C THR A 393 -30.96 -60.69 -23.42
N ALA A 394 -29.96 -60.67 -22.52
CA ALA A 394 -29.02 -61.77 -22.14
C ALA A 394 -28.28 -62.35 -23.38
N ASP A 395 -26.97 -62.61 -23.45
CA ASP A 395 -25.81 -62.60 -22.55
C ASP A 395 -24.55 -62.90 -23.42
N ALA A 396 -23.35 -62.65 -22.87
CA ALA A 396 -22.10 -63.40 -23.05
C ALA A 396 -21.25 -63.38 -24.35
N THR A 397 -20.02 -62.88 -24.13
CA THR A 397 -18.70 -63.46 -24.49
C THR A 397 -18.11 -63.34 -25.90
N GLY A 398 -16.96 -62.66 -25.96
CA GLY A 398 -15.69 -63.32 -26.25
C GLY A 398 -15.01 -63.02 -27.60
N ALA A 399 -13.70 -62.74 -27.50
CA ALA A 399 -12.65 -62.59 -28.54
C ALA A 399 -12.28 -61.11 -28.78
N GLY A 400 -11.04 -60.65 -28.58
CA GLY A 400 -9.77 -61.36 -28.64
C GLY A 400 -9.05 -60.93 -29.92
N ASP A 401 -7.87 -60.33 -29.72
CA ASP A 401 -6.72 -60.20 -30.62
C ASP A 401 -6.49 -58.95 -31.49
N ASP A 402 -5.22 -58.54 -31.38
CA ASP A 402 -4.31 -57.95 -32.36
C ASP A 402 -4.32 -56.45 -32.67
N GLY A 403 -3.20 -55.78 -32.34
CA GLY A 403 -2.87 -54.46 -32.88
C GLY A 403 -1.68 -53.76 -32.23
N GLU A 404 -0.50 -54.35 -32.37
CA GLU A 404 0.82 -53.93 -31.87
C GLU A 404 1.41 -52.68 -32.56
N SER A 405 2.50 -52.15 -31.96
CA SER A 405 3.52 -51.17 -32.42
C SER A 405 3.27 -49.69 -32.07
N GLY A 406 4.18 -48.92 -31.45
CA GLY A 406 5.53 -49.09 -30.89
C GLY A 406 5.91 -47.73 -30.23
N GLY A 407 6.46 -47.67 -29.01
CA GLY A 407 7.91 -47.68 -28.70
C GLY A 407 8.59 -46.36 -29.12
N SER A 408 8.84 -45.40 -28.20
CA SER A 408 10.11 -45.17 -27.45
C SER A 408 11.25 -44.67 -28.37
N ASP A 409 12.22 -43.82 -28.01
CA ASP A 409 12.74 -43.29 -26.76
C ASP A 409 13.66 -42.08 -27.10
N SER A 410 14.01 -41.35 -26.06
CA SER A 410 15.16 -40.48 -25.80
C SER A 410 16.41 -40.62 -26.68
N GLY A 411 17.08 -39.49 -26.92
CA GLY A 411 18.44 -39.45 -27.45
C GLY A 411 19.15 -38.11 -27.20
N VAL A 412 19.90 -38.05 -26.08
CA VAL A 412 21.01 -37.09 -25.88
C VAL A 412 22.18 -37.51 -26.77
N PRO A 413 22.97 -36.54 -27.29
CA PRO A 413 24.40 -36.63 -27.00
C PRO A 413 25.03 -35.27 -26.66
N ALA A 414 26.12 -35.35 -25.90
CA ALA A 414 26.95 -34.23 -25.51
C ALA A 414 28.21 -34.09 -26.40
N SER A 415 28.73 -32.86 -26.39
CA SER A 415 30.14 -32.43 -26.55
C SER A 415 30.64 -32.05 -27.94
N GLY A 416 31.28 -30.87 -28.02
CA GLY A 416 32.31 -30.55 -29.01
C GLY A 416 32.32 -29.09 -29.47
N ASP A 417 33.26 -28.31 -28.93
CA ASP A 417 33.63 -26.94 -29.27
C ASP A 417 33.88 -26.70 -30.78
N ASP A 418 33.56 -25.51 -31.30
CA ASP A 418 34.58 -24.62 -31.90
C ASP A 418 34.02 -23.27 -32.39
N ALA A 419 34.97 -22.35 -32.49
CA ALA A 419 34.88 -20.90 -32.62
C ALA A 419 34.32 -20.31 -33.94
N GLY A 420 33.96 -19.02 -33.84
CA GLY A 420 33.73 -18.09 -34.96
C GLY A 420 32.34 -17.45 -34.86
N GLY A 421 32.14 -16.19 -34.52
CA GLY A 421 32.91 -14.99 -34.83
C GLY A 421 31.94 -14.01 -35.50
N CYS A 422 31.63 -12.91 -34.83
CA CYS A 422 31.18 -11.67 -35.47
C CYS A 422 31.40 -10.50 -34.51
N ALA A 423 32.55 -9.86 -34.67
CA ALA A 423 32.82 -8.52 -34.19
C ALA A 423 32.24 -7.51 -35.18
N CYS A 424 31.47 -6.55 -34.71
CA CYS A 424 31.41 -5.22 -35.30
C CYS A 424 31.72 -4.20 -34.20
N ARG A 425 32.90 -3.59 -34.35
CA ARG A 425 33.36 -2.42 -33.63
C ARG A 425 32.45 -1.23 -33.94
N SER A 426 32.31 -0.34 -32.97
CA SER A 426 32.32 1.11 -33.23
C SER A 426 33.09 1.77 -32.11
N ALA A 427 34.27 2.28 -32.46
CA ALA A 427 35.09 3.11 -31.59
C ALA A 427 35.13 4.53 -32.17
N HIS A 428 35.19 5.47 -31.23
CA HIS A 428 35.67 6.85 -31.31
C HIS A 428 34.66 7.97 -31.57
N GLY A 429 34.44 8.72 -30.49
CA GLY A 429 34.13 10.14 -30.46
C GLY A 429 34.61 10.76 -29.14
N THR A 430 35.92 10.72 -28.88
CA THR A 430 36.57 11.48 -27.80
C THR A 430 36.57 12.97 -28.14
N ALA A 431 35.91 13.82 -27.34
CA ALA A 431 36.11 15.27 -27.39
C ALA A 431 35.80 15.94 -26.04
N ALA A 432 36.82 16.05 -25.21
CA ALA A 432 37.11 17.18 -24.33
C ALA A 432 38.64 17.27 -24.28
N PRO A 433 39.28 18.45 -24.22
CA PRO A 433 38.90 19.57 -23.36
C PRO A 433 39.08 20.97 -24.01
N GLN A 434 38.65 22.04 -23.34
CA GLN A 434 39.53 23.12 -22.87
C GLN A 434 38.76 24.34 -22.31
N PRO A 435 39.34 25.05 -21.33
CA PRO A 435 38.71 26.09 -20.52
C PRO A 435 38.99 27.49 -21.07
N TRP A 436 38.06 28.42 -20.90
CA TRP A 436 38.28 29.84 -21.17
C TRP A 436 38.27 30.63 -19.87
N TRP A 437 39.36 31.36 -19.67
CA TRP A 437 39.70 32.15 -18.50
C TRP A 437 39.13 33.58 -18.55
N LEU A 438 38.96 34.13 -17.34
CA LEU A 438 39.17 35.52 -16.88
C LEU A 438 38.21 36.68 -17.23
N ALA A 439 37.58 37.16 -16.14
CA ALA A 439 37.59 38.52 -15.57
C ALA A 439 37.11 39.76 -16.37
N LEU A 440 36.29 40.59 -15.70
CA LEU A 440 36.68 41.92 -15.18
C LEU A 440 35.53 42.64 -14.41
N LEU A 441 35.92 43.20 -13.26
CA LEU A 441 35.49 44.49 -12.63
C LEU A 441 34.09 44.59 -11.99
N LEU A 442 34.02 44.70 -10.65
CA LEU A 442 34.16 45.93 -9.83
C LEU A 442 33.07 46.98 -10.07
N ALA A 443 32.03 46.98 -9.23
CA ALA A 443 31.39 48.19 -8.71
C ALA A 443 30.48 47.88 -7.51
N GLY A 444 30.92 48.24 -6.29
CA GLY A 444 30.02 48.45 -5.16
C GLY A 444 29.25 49.78 -5.32
N PRO A 445 28.21 50.01 -4.51
CA PRO A 445 28.48 50.90 -3.37
C PRO A 445 27.69 50.64 -2.07
N ARG A 446 28.41 50.93 -0.97
CA ARG A 446 28.00 51.72 0.21
C ARG A 446 26.85 51.24 1.10
N ARG A 447 27.28 50.62 2.21
CA ARG A 447 26.64 50.72 3.54
C ARG A 447 26.42 52.20 3.93
N ARG A 448 25.19 52.56 4.30
CA ARG A 448 24.91 53.70 5.19
C ARG A 448 24.83 53.20 6.63
N ARG A 449 25.76 53.68 7.47
CA ARG A 449 25.59 53.72 8.92
C ARG A 449 24.55 54.78 9.25
N VAL A 450 23.56 54.44 10.05
CA VAL A 450 22.83 55.40 10.88
C VAL A 450 23.29 55.17 12.31
N ARG A 451 23.82 56.23 12.94
CA ARG A 451 23.98 56.36 14.38
C ARG A 451 23.03 57.49 14.80
N ALA A 452 22.12 57.17 15.70
CA ALA A 452 21.76 57.95 16.87
C ALA A 452 21.22 56.94 17.88
#